data_AF-A0A8S3WPI0-F1
#
_entry.id   AF-A0A8S3WPI0-F1
#
_cell.length_a   1.000
_cell.length_b   1.000
_cell.length_c   1.000
_cell.angle_alpha   90.00
_cell.angle_beta   90.00
_cell.angle_gamma   90.00
#
_symmetry.space_group_name_H-M   'P 1'
#
loop_
_entity.id
_entity.type
_entity.pdbx_description
1 polymer ?
#
loop_
_entity_poly.entity_id
_entity_poly.type
_entity_poly.pdbx_seq_one_letter_code
_entity_poly.pdbx_strand_id
1 'polypeptide(L)'
;MDPVQKKYKKALKVSEIVDYLQDIEDSIDEELNDIEIAILPDEIDNTDKAFKICPLIEKANESFRKFGIFESNLAIDEMIVKYFGHHGIKHFIKGKPVRFGYKLWALCGVSGY
;
A
#
# COMPACT_ATOMS: atom_id res chain seq x y z
N MET A 1 4.30 27.22 5.56
CA MET A 1 5.05 26.35 4.64
C MET A 1 4.01 25.52 3.89
N ASP A 2 3.78 25.85 2.63
CA ASP A 2 2.85 25.10 1.78
C ASP A 2 3.40 23.70 1.50
N PRO A 3 2.55 22.66 1.45
CA PRO A 3 2.99 21.33 1.06
C PRO A 3 3.50 21.39 -0.39
N VAL A 4 4.74 20.94 -0.61
CA VAL A 4 5.33 20.79 -1.94
C VAL A 4 4.41 19.91 -2.78
N GLN A 5 3.69 20.51 -3.72
CA GLN A 5 2.85 19.77 -4.66
C GLN A 5 3.76 18.98 -5.60
N LYS A 6 3.86 17.66 -5.39
CA LYS A 6 4.50 16.77 -6.37
C LYS A 6 3.73 16.87 -7.68
N LYS A 7 4.46 17.26 -8.74
CA LYS A 7 3.91 17.47 -10.09
C LYS A 7 3.96 16.15 -10.84
N TYR A 8 2.90 15.36 -10.76
CA TYR A 8 2.77 14.13 -11.55
C TYR A 8 2.64 14.49 -13.03
N LYS A 9 3.43 13.81 -13.89
CA LYS A 9 3.39 14.05 -15.35
C LYS A 9 2.08 13.57 -15.99
N LYS A 10 1.46 12.51 -15.45
CA LYS A 10 0.19 11.94 -15.91
C LYS A 10 -0.44 11.09 -14.80
N ALA A 11 -1.74 11.24 -14.57
CA ALA A 11 -2.52 10.32 -13.74
C ALA A 11 -3.25 9.36 -14.67
N LEU A 12 -3.10 8.06 -14.45
CA LEU A 12 -3.68 6.99 -15.27
C LEU A 12 -4.60 6.15 -14.41
N LYS A 13 -5.73 5.72 -14.97
CA LYS A 13 -6.65 4.79 -14.30
C LYS A 13 -6.12 3.36 -14.38
N VAL A 14 -6.55 2.48 -13.46
CA VAL A 14 -6.09 1.08 -13.41
C VAL A 14 -6.39 0.34 -14.71
N SER A 15 -7.54 0.62 -15.31
CA SER A 15 -7.95 0.08 -16.62
C SER A 15 -6.99 0.47 -17.76
N GLU A 16 -6.52 1.72 -17.78
CA GLU A 16 -5.59 2.21 -18.80
C GLU A 16 -4.17 1.65 -18.59
N ILE A 17 -3.79 1.33 -17.35
CA ILE A 17 -2.48 0.77 -17.02
C ILE A 17 -2.29 -0.64 -17.60
N VAL A 18 -3.35 -1.47 -17.64
CA VAL A 18 -3.26 -2.84 -18.18
C VAL A 18 -2.86 -2.81 -19.65
N ASP A 19 -3.47 -1.92 -20.44
CA ASP A 19 -3.16 -1.76 -21.86
C ASP A 19 -1.71 -1.25 -22.05
N TYR A 20 -1.27 -0.28 -21.24
CA TYR A 20 0.12 0.21 -21.29
C TYR A 20 1.16 -0.84 -20.85
N LEU A 21 0.84 -1.72 -19.90
CA LEU A 21 1.78 -2.74 -19.42
C LEU A 21 1.98 -3.86 -20.44
N GLN A 22 0.93 -4.22 -21.19
CA GLN A 22 1.04 -5.18 -22.29
C GLN A 22 1.89 -4.65 -23.45
N ASP A 23 1.82 -3.35 -23.73
CA ASP A 23 2.70 -2.72 -24.74
C ASP A 23 4.16 -2.57 -24.27
N ILE A 24 4.41 -2.47 -22.95
CA ILE A 24 5.77 -2.31 -22.37
C ILE A 24 6.50 -3.65 -22.26
N GLU A 25 5.80 -4.76 -22.07
CA GLU A 25 6.40 -6.10 -21.96
C GLU A 25 7.12 -6.53 -23.27
N ASP A 26 6.73 -5.95 -24.41
CA ASP A 26 7.36 -6.17 -25.72
C ASP A 26 8.55 -5.21 -26.02
N SER A 27 8.80 -4.19 -25.19
CA SER A 27 9.83 -3.17 -25.43
C SER A 27 10.66 -2.88 -24.18
N ILE A 28 11.47 -3.85 -23.75
CA ILE A 28 12.47 -3.61 -22.71
C ILE A 28 13.66 -2.87 -23.34
N ASP A 29 13.81 -1.59 -23.02
CA ASP A 29 15.09 -0.88 -22.99
C ASP A 29 15.17 0.00 -21.73
N GLU A 30 16.37 0.09 -21.17
CA GLU A 30 16.75 0.41 -19.77
C GLU A 30 16.41 1.81 -19.20
N GLU A 31 15.47 2.59 -19.75
CA GLU A 31 15.29 4.02 -19.37
C GLU A 31 14.13 4.35 -18.38
N LEU A 32 13.57 3.38 -17.65
CA LEU A 32 12.30 3.56 -16.91
C LEU A 32 12.40 3.93 -15.41
N ASN A 33 13.50 4.54 -14.95
CA ASN A 33 13.68 4.81 -13.51
C ASN A 33 13.00 6.09 -12.96
N ASP A 34 12.36 6.91 -13.78
CA ASP A 34 11.79 8.20 -13.33
C ASP A 34 10.26 8.34 -13.51
N ILE A 35 9.52 7.24 -13.73
CA ILE A 35 8.06 7.33 -13.85
C ILE A 35 7.40 7.18 -12.46
N GLU A 36 7.11 8.31 -11.84
CA GLU A 36 6.28 8.40 -10.64
C GLU A 36 4.79 8.21 -11.03
N ILE A 37 4.38 6.94 -11.26
CA ILE A 37 2.98 6.58 -11.53
C ILE A 37 2.20 6.58 -10.20
N ALA A 38 1.22 7.47 -10.08
CA ALA A 38 0.24 7.41 -9.00
C ALA A 38 -0.88 6.45 -9.42
N ILE A 39 -0.89 5.25 -8.85
CA ILE A 39 -2.01 4.30 -9.00
C ILE A 39 -3.17 4.84 -8.17
N LEU A 40 -4.20 5.34 -8.84
CA LEU A 40 -5.42 5.81 -8.19
C LEU A 40 -6.53 4.77 -8.41
N PRO A 41 -7.31 4.43 -7.36
CA PRO A 41 -8.47 3.55 -7.52
C PRO A 41 -9.49 4.19 -8.48
N ASP A 42 -10.24 3.36 -9.21
CA ASP A 42 -11.19 3.81 -10.24
C ASP A 42 -12.35 4.65 -9.65
N GLU A 43 -12.67 4.45 -8.37
CA GLU A 43 -13.58 5.29 -7.60
C GLU A 43 -12.85 5.90 -6.39
N ILE A 44 -12.82 7.23 -6.33
CA ILE A 44 -12.23 7.97 -5.20
C ILE A 44 -13.32 8.14 -4.14
N ASP A 45 -13.31 7.28 -3.14
CA ASP A 45 -14.09 7.50 -1.93
C ASP A 45 -13.37 8.52 -1.03
N ASN A 46 -13.87 9.76 -1.03
CA ASN A 46 -13.34 10.84 -0.19
C ASN A 46 -13.61 10.62 1.31
N THR A 47 -14.40 9.62 1.69
CA THR A 47 -14.61 9.26 3.10
C THR A 47 -13.48 8.39 3.65
N ASP A 48 -12.83 7.59 2.79
CA ASP A 48 -11.66 6.80 3.17
C ASP A 48 -10.40 7.68 3.20
N LYS A 49 -9.87 7.94 4.39
CA LYS A 49 -8.62 8.70 4.56
C LYS A 49 -7.38 7.90 4.09
N ALA A 50 -7.50 6.60 3.88
CA ALA A 50 -6.44 5.69 3.46
C ALA A 50 -6.48 5.37 1.95
N PHE A 51 -7.34 6.02 1.16
CA PHE A 51 -7.56 5.74 -0.25
C PHE A 51 -6.27 5.68 -1.11
N LYS A 52 -5.26 6.48 -0.75
CA LYS A 52 -3.96 6.51 -1.46
C LYS A 52 -3.14 5.24 -1.27
N ILE A 53 -3.28 4.57 -0.13
CA ILE A 53 -2.51 3.37 0.22
C ILE A 53 -3.34 2.09 0.05
N CYS A 54 -4.68 2.22 -0.02
CA CYS A 54 -5.60 1.10 -0.22
C CYS A 54 -5.20 0.20 -1.41
N PRO A 55 -4.95 0.71 -2.64
CA PRO A 55 -4.61 -0.16 -3.77
C PRO A 55 -3.29 -0.91 -3.56
N LEU A 56 -2.33 -0.32 -2.84
CA LEU A 56 -1.07 -0.99 -2.51
C LEU A 56 -1.30 -2.13 -1.50
N ILE A 57 -2.14 -1.90 -0.48
CA ILE A 57 -2.48 -2.90 0.54
C ILE A 57 -3.23 -4.07 -0.11
N GLU A 58 -4.18 -3.79 -1.00
CA GLU A 58 -4.92 -4.80 -1.75
C GLU A 58 -3.98 -5.66 -2.59
N LYS A 59 -3.09 -5.04 -3.37
CA LYS A 59 -2.11 -5.77 -4.19
C LYS A 59 -1.15 -6.62 -3.35
N ALA A 60 -0.71 -6.10 -2.20
CA ALA A 60 0.13 -6.85 -1.27
C ALA A 60 -0.63 -8.07 -0.71
N ASN A 61 -1.88 -7.90 -0.27
CA ASN A 61 -2.72 -8.98 0.23
C ASN A 61 -3.02 -10.05 -0.83
N GLU A 62 -3.26 -9.66 -2.09
CA GLU A 62 -3.38 -10.61 -3.20
C GLU A 62 -2.12 -11.46 -3.37
N SER A 63 -0.95 -10.83 -3.28
CA SER A 63 0.33 -11.52 -3.39
C SER A 63 0.53 -12.46 -2.21
N PHE A 64 0.26 -12.01 -0.98
CA PHE A 64 0.40 -12.85 0.21
C PHE A 64 -0.55 -14.05 0.19
N ARG A 65 -1.79 -13.89 -0.26
CA ARG A 65 -2.74 -15.00 -0.38
C ARG A 65 -2.31 -16.08 -1.36
N LYS A 66 -1.57 -15.72 -2.44
CA LYS A 66 -1.07 -16.70 -3.41
C LYS A 66 -0.01 -17.63 -2.82
N PHE A 67 0.82 -17.12 -1.90
CA PHE A 67 1.99 -17.85 -1.40
C PHE A 67 1.85 -18.31 0.06
N GLY A 68 0.83 -17.86 0.78
CA GLY A 68 0.96 -17.63 2.22
C GLY A 68 0.13 -18.44 3.20
N ILE A 69 -0.81 -19.26 2.75
CA ILE A 69 -1.73 -19.92 3.69
C ILE A 69 -1.76 -21.41 3.42
N PHE A 70 -0.74 -22.11 3.94
CA PHE A 70 -0.68 -23.57 3.95
C PHE A 70 -0.58 -24.15 5.37
N GLU A 71 -0.72 -23.33 6.40
CA GLU A 71 -0.51 -23.75 7.79
C GLU A 71 -1.84 -23.87 8.56
N SER A 72 -1.96 -24.91 9.38
CA SER A 72 -3.14 -25.17 10.21
C SER A 72 -3.23 -24.26 11.43
N ASN A 73 -2.09 -23.76 11.90
CA ASN A 73 -1.99 -22.94 13.11
C ASN A 73 -1.72 -21.50 12.70
N LEU A 74 -2.67 -20.61 13.00
CA LEU A 74 -2.61 -19.20 12.65
C LEU A 74 -2.73 -18.36 13.92
N ALA A 75 -1.99 -17.26 13.97
CA ALA A 75 -2.06 -16.25 15.01
C ALA A 75 -2.57 -14.93 14.41
N ILE A 76 -3.47 -14.26 15.12
CA ILE A 76 -3.93 -12.92 14.77
C ILE A 76 -3.43 -11.98 15.85
N ASP A 77 -2.70 -10.95 15.47
CA ASP A 77 -2.23 -9.92 16.40
C ASP A 77 -2.15 -8.53 15.74
N GLU A 78 -1.94 -7.54 16.58
CA GLU A 78 -1.79 -6.14 16.21
C GLU A 78 -0.34 -5.80 15.88
N MET A 79 -0.08 -5.39 14.65
CA MET A 79 1.18 -4.81 14.21
C MET A 79 1.12 -3.28 14.23
N ILE A 80 2.23 -2.64 14.61
CA ILE A 80 2.33 -1.17 14.65
C ILE A 80 3.39 -0.70 13.67
N VAL A 81 2.98 0.07 12.66
CA VAL A 81 3.88 0.78 11.76
C VAL A 81 4.18 2.15 12.35
N LYS A 82 5.44 2.39 12.73
CA LYS A 82 5.85 3.66 13.35
C LYS A 82 5.64 4.81 12.37
N TYR A 83 4.94 5.85 12.80
CA TYR A 83 4.75 7.05 11.99
C TYR A 83 4.57 8.27 12.89
N PHE A 84 5.38 9.30 12.68
CA PHE A 84 5.39 10.50 13.52
C PHE A 84 4.72 11.72 12.88
N GLY A 85 4.40 11.67 11.58
CA GLY A 85 3.80 12.80 10.86
C GLY A 85 2.36 13.13 11.28
N HIS A 86 1.85 14.24 10.74
CA HIS A 86 0.48 14.71 10.99
C HIS A 86 -0.48 14.03 10.02
N HIS A 87 -1.09 12.92 10.45
CA HIS A 87 -2.14 12.24 9.69
C HIS A 87 -3.27 11.80 10.61
N GLY A 88 -4.51 11.97 10.15
CA GLY A 88 -5.71 11.75 10.99
C GLY A 88 -5.98 10.28 11.35
N ILE A 89 -5.40 9.32 10.64
CA ILE A 89 -5.54 7.87 10.92
C ILE A 89 -4.49 7.38 11.92
N LYS A 90 -3.50 8.20 12.28
CA LYS A 90 -2.48 7.79 13.25
C LYS A 90 -3.12 7.57 14.61
N HIS A 91 -2.83 6.43 15.23
CA HIS A 91 -3.31 6.09 16.56
C HIS A 91 -2.22 6.30 17.60
N PHE A 92 -2.65 6.69 18.81
CA PHE A 92 -1.81 6.65 20.00
C PHE A 92 -2.08 5.35 20.75
N ILE A 93 -1.04 4.55 20.99
CA ILE A 93 -1.15 3.24 21.64
C ILE A 93 -0.39 3.30 22.96
N LYS A 94 -1.14 3.31 24.06
CA LYS A 94 -0.59 3.36 25.41
C LYS A 94 0.07 2.02 25.76
N GLY A 95 1.24 2.06 26.39
CA GLY A 95 1.92 0.87 26.91
C GLY A 95 2.81 0.13 25.91
N LYS A 96 2.84 0.51 24.63
CA LYS A 96 3.80 -0.03 23.66
C LYS A 96 5.07 0.84 23.59
N PRO A 97 6.25 0.27 23.27
CA PRO A 97 7.48 1.05 23.08
C PRO A 97 7.31 2.11 21.98
N VAL A 98 6.58 1.76 20.92
CA VAL A 98 6.12 2.69 19.89
C VAL A 98 4.73 3.15 20.25
N ARG A 99 4.60 4.43 20.63
CA ARG A 99 3.32 4.99 21.06
C ARG A 99 2.51 5.64 19.94
N PHE A 100 3.14 5.94 18.80
CA PHE A 100 2.51 6.65 17.69
C PHE A 100 2.75 5.89 16.38
N GLY A 101 1.67 5.55 15.69
CA GLY A 101 1.77 4.82 14.42
C GLY A 101 0.42 4.42 13.84
N TYR A 102 0.48 3.64 12.78
CA TYR A 102 -0.68 2.95 12.22
C TYR A 102 -0.78 1.57 12.84
N LYS A 103 -1.98 1.25 13.33
CA LYS A 103 -2.32 -0.07 13.84
C LYS A 103 -2.86 -0.89 12.68
N LEU A 104 -2.24 -2.03 12.41
CA LEU A 104 -2.66 -3.02 11.42
C LEU A 104 -2.98 -4.32 12.13
N TRP A 105 -3.99 -5.04 11.66
CA TRP A 105 -4.22 -6.42 12.06
C TRP A 105 -3.45 -7.33 11.11
N ALA A 106 -2.62 -8.21 11.66
CA ALA A 106 -1.85 -9.17 10.89
C ALA A 106 -2.30 -10.59 11.26
N LEU A 107 -2.46 -11.42 10.24
CA LEU A 107 -2.61 -12.87 10.37
C LEU A 107 -1.25 -13.47 10.01
N CYS A 108 -0.66 -14.23 10.92
CA CYS A 108 0.63 -14.88 10.72
C CYS A 108 0.55 -16.38 10.97
N GLY A 109 1.27 -17.17 10.17
CA GLY A 109 1.53 -18.58 10.41
C GLY A 109 2.55 -18.81 11.53
N VAL A 110 2.66 -20.05 11.97
CA VAL A 110 3.67 -20.48 12.95
C VAL A 110 5.10 -20.39 12.40
N SER A 111 5.26 -20.43 11.08
CA SER A 111 6.55 -20.14 10.42
C SER A 111 6.95 -18.66 10.46
N GLY A 112 6.03 -17.77 10.86
CA GLY A 112 6.24 -16.32 10.85
C GLY A 112 5.92 -15.65 9.51
N TYR A 113 5.29 -16.38 8.58
CA TYR A 113 4.71 -15.81 7.35
C TYR A 113 3.44 -15.03 7.64
#